data_AF-A0A7R9SU14-F1
#
_entry.id   AF-A0A7R9SU14-F1
#
_cell.length_a   1.000
_cell.length_b   1.000
_cell.length_c   1.000
_cell.angle_alpha   90.00
_cell.angle_beta   90.00
_cell.angle_gamma   90.00
#
_symmetry.space_group_name_H-M   'P 1'
#
loop_
_entity.id
_entity.type
_entity.pdbx_description
1 polymer ?
#
loop_
_entity_poly.entity_id
_entity_poly.type
_entity_poly.pdbx_seq_one_letter_code
_entity_poly.pdbx_strand_id
1 'polypeptide(L)'
;RLQNKTADGVISAIKPIFARHEIPDLIILDNMPFKSYRIREFALEWGFEIVTSSPTYAQSNGQSERFVGIVKLMVRKAHERREDPHVSLLQYRNTPISRAPYSPAQLLMSRRLRDKLPCTRTALSPQIVTNGKCVLDKRQKQQKCYHDCRAKSHPTYKVGD
;
A
#
# COMPACT_ATOMS: atom_id res chain seq x y z
N ARG A 1 -4.87 14.06 -12.02
CA ARG A 1 -4.18 14.87 -10.99
C ARG A 1 -5.21 15.25 -9.95
N LEU A 2 -4.97 15.00 -8.67
CA LEU A 2 -5.89 15.42 -7.61
C LEU A 2 -5.81 16.95 -7.50
N GLN A 3 -6.89 17.66 -7.83
CA GLN A 3 -6.89 19.13 -7.91
C GLN A 3 -7.01 19.78 -6.53
N ASN A 4 -7.67 19.13 -5.58
CA ASN A 4 -7.86 19.60 -4.21
C ASN A 4 -7.85 18.41 -3.23
N LYS A 5 -7.57 18.69 -1.96
CA LYS A 5 -7.61 17.67 -0.88
C LYS A 5 -8.99 17.60 -0.20
N THR A 6 -10.06 17.98 -0.91
CA THR A 6 -11.42 17.89 -0.35
C THR A 6 -11.85 16.43 -0.27
N ALA A 7 -12.83 16.14 0.59
CA ALA A 7 -13.43 14.81 0.69
C ALA A 7 -13.88 14.29 -0.68
N ASP A 8 -14.58 15.11 -1.48
CA ASP A 8 -15.09 14.69 -2.80
C ASP A 8 -13.98 14.41 -3.81
N GLY A 9 -12.92 15.24 -3.78
CA GLY A 9 -11.77 15.04 -4.66
C GLY A 9 -11.10 13.70 -4.36
N VAL A 10 -10.95 13.39 -3.07
CA VAL A 10 -10.40 12.11 -2.60
C VAL A 10 -11.32 10.94 -3.00
N ILE A 11 -12.62 11.03 -2.73
CA ILE A 11 -13.61 10.00 -3.11
C ILE A 11 -13.55 9.74 -4.62
N SER A 12 -13.53 10.79 -5.43
CA SER A 12 -13.46 10.70 -6.89
C SER A 12 -12.18 10.01 -7.37
N ALA A 13 -11.06 10.19 -6.66
CA ALA A 13 -9.80 9.51 -6.96
C ALA A 13 -9.79 8.04 -6.50
N ILE A 14 -10.54 7.70 -5.46
CA ILE A 14 -10.64 6.34 -4.89
C ILE A 14 -11.56 5.45 -5.72
N LYS A 15 -12.70 5.94 -6.19
CA LYS A 15 -13.69 5.13 -6.95
C LYS A 15 -13.07 4.33 -8.11
N PRO A 16 -12.19 4.89 -8.98
CA PRO A 16 -11.52 4.12 -10.03
C PRO A 16 -10.53 3.06 -9.52
N ILE A 17 -10.02 3.20 -8.29
CA ILE A 17 -9.16 2.19 -7.66
C ILE A 17 -10.01 0.99 -7.25
N PHE A 18 -11.14 1.23 -6.57
CA PHE A 18 -12.07 0.16 -6.20
C PHE A 18 -12.67 -0.54 -7.41
N ALA A 19 -13.03 0.21 -8.45
CA ALA A 19 -13.51 -0.40 -9.70
C ALA A 19 -12.50 -1.37 -10.35
N ARG A 20 -11.19 -1.22 -10.06
CA ARG A 20 -10.14 -2.10 -10.59
C ARG A 20 -9.72 -3.23 -9.65
N HIS A 21 -9.89 -3.04 -8.35
CA HIS A 21 -9.33 -3.91 -7.32
C HIS A 21 -10.36 -4.45 -6.34
N GLU A 22 -11.64 -4.16 -6.57
CA GLU A 22 -12.77 -4.39 -5.69
C GLU A 22 -12.82 -3.40 -4.51
N ILE A 23 -13.96 -3.37 -3.84
CA ILE A 23 -14.17 -2.57 -2.63
C ILE A 23 -13.53 -3.36 -1.48
N PRO A 24 -12.59 -2.76 -0.71
CA PRO A 24 -11.97 -3.44 0.42
C PRO A 24 -12.92 -3.53 1.62
N ASP A 25 -12.74 -4.52 2.50
CA ASP A 25 -13.53 -4.58 3.75
C ASP A 25 -13.17 -3.45 4.73
N LEU A 26 -11.89 -3.06 4.76
CA LEU A 26 -11.33 -2.10 5.71
C LEU A 26 -10.30 -1.18 5.04
N ILE A 27 -10.39 0.11 5.36
CA ILE A 27 -9.40 1.12 4.97
C ILE A 27 -8.85 1.81 6.20
N ILE A 28 -7.53 1.84 6.31
CA ILE A 28 -6.83 2.59 7.34
C ILE A 28 -6.41 3.94 6.76
N LEU A 29 -6.91 5.02 7.33
CA LEU A 29 -6.68 6.39 6.85
C LEU A 29 -6.05 7.24 7.95
N ASP A 30 -5.30 8.27 7.55
CA ASP A 30 -4.84 9.28 8.49
C ASP A 30 -6.01 10.17 8.95
N ASN A 31 -5.86 10.86 10.06
CA ASN A 31 -7.01 11.49 10.74
C ASN A 31 -7.68 12.62 9.92
N MET A 32 -6.92 13.38 9.12
CA MET A 32 -7.45 14.52 8.33
C MET A 32 -6.95 14.47 6.89
N PRO A 33 -7.79 14.72 5.85
CA PRO A 33 -9.21 15.11 5.86
C PRO A 33 -10.21 13.94 5.99
N PHE A 34 -9.74 12.74 6.37
CA PHE A 34 -10.51 11.51 6.25
C PHE A 34 -11.56 11.29 7.35
N LYS A 35 -11.56 12.10 8.41
CA LYS A 35 -12.62 12.13 9.43
C LYS A 35 -13.86 12.95 9.04
N SER A 36 -13.90 13.49 7.82
CA SER A 36 -15.07 14.26 7.35
C SER A 36 -16.33 13.39 7.24
N TYR A 37 -17.49 14.01 7.46
CA TYR A 37 -18.80 13.35 7.34
C TYR A 37 -18.98 12.67 5.98
N ARG A 38 -18.58 13.36 4.89
CA ARG A 38 -18.70 12.82 3.52
C ARG A 38 -17.93 11.53 3.29
N ILE A 39 -16.75 11.37 3.87
CA ILE A 39 -15.98 10.12 3.71
C ILE A 39 -16.63 8.97 4.48
N ARG A 40 -17.23 9.25 5.64
CA ARG A 40 -18.01 8.26 6.41
C ARG A 40 -19.28 7.83 5.67
N GLU A 41 -20.00 8.78 5.08
CA GLU A 41 -21.18 8.50 4.26
C GLU A 41 -20.82 7.63 3.06
N PHE A 42 -19.75 7.98 2.34
CA PHE A 42 -19.22 7.17 1.25
C PHE A 42 -18.86 5.74 1.68
N ALA A 43 -18.24 5.59 2.86
CA ALA A 43 -17.89 4.27 3.39
C ALA A 43 -19.13 3.41 3.71
N LEU A 44 -20.16 4.01 4.30
CA LEU A 44 -21.44 3.35 4.56
C LEU A 44 -22.15 2.96 3.26
N GLU A 45 -22.20 3.86 2.28
CA GLU A 45 -22.83 3.60 0.98
C GLU A 45 -22.14 2.47 0.21
N TRP A 46 -20.81 2.43 0.25
CA TRP A 46 -20.01 1.44 -0.48
C TRP A 46 -19.73 0.16 0.32
N GLY A 47 -20.10 0.12 1.60
CA GLY A 47 -20.03 -1.08 2.44
C GLY A 47 -18.63 -1.43 2.93
N PHE A 48 -17.80 -0.45 3.29
CA PHE A 48 -16.47 -0.69 3.86
C PHE A 48 -16.24 0.07 5.18
N GLU A 49 -15.35 -0.45 6.01
CA GLU A 49 -15.00 0.17 7.28
C GLU A 49 -13.84 1.16 7.14
N ILE A 50 -13.87 2.22 7.94
CA ILE A 50 -12.75 3.17 8.06
C ILE A 50 -12.21 3.14 9.47
N VAL A 51 -10.91 2.87 9.58
CA VAL A 51 -10.15 3.03 10.82
C VAL A 51 -9.18 4.19 10.66
N THR A 52 -9.28 5.18 11.54
CA THR A 52 -8.34 6.32 11.55
C THR A 52 -7.15 6.00 12.44
N SER A 53 -5.93 6.18 11.95
CA SER A 53 -4.75 6.16 12.80
C SER A 53 -4.74 7.36 13.77
N SER A 54 -4.28 7.14 15.00
CA SER A 54 -4.06 8.25 15.95
C SER A 54 -2.94 9.16 15.43
N PRO A 55 -3.04 10.50 15.57
CA PRO A 55 -1.98 11.43 15.15
C PRO A 55 -0.65 11.14 15.84
N THR A 56 -0.70 10.52 17.01
CA THR A 56 0.46 10.17 17.84
C THR A 56 1.11 8.84 17.49
N TYR A 57 0.59 8.08 16.50
CA TYR A 57 1.09 6.76 16.12
C TYR A 57 1.87 6.81 14.80
N ALA A 58 2.99 7.52 14.76
CA ALA A 58 3.81 7.72 13.56
C ALA A 58 4.19 6.41 12.83
N GLN A 59 4.28 5.28 13.55
CA GLN A 59 4.55 3.97 12.96
C GLN A 59 3.45 3.48 12.00
N SER A 60 2.17 3.83 12.21
CA SER A 60 1.09 3.37 11.32
C SER A 60 1.15 4.06 9.95
N ASN A 61 1.62 5.31 9.90
CA ASN A 61 1.79 6.05 8.65
C ASN A 61 3.13 5.76 7.96
N GLY A 62 4.12 5.21 8.67
CA GLY A 62 5.44 4.91 8.10
C GLY A 62 5.40 3.97 6.88
N GLN A 63 4.41 3.08 6.77
CA GLN A 63 4.23 2.25 5.58
C GLN A 63 3.77 3.06 4.36
N SER A 64 2.81 3.97 4.54
CA SER A 64 2.30 4.80 3.44
C SER A 64 3.36 5.80 2.98
N GLU A 65 4.08 6.43 3.91
CA GLU A 65 5.19 7.35 3.60
C GLU A 65 6.32 6.66 2.84
N ARG A 66 6.73 5.47 3.30
CA ARG A 66 7.74 4.66 2.60
C ARG A 66 7.28 4.31 1.20
N PHE A 67 6.01 3.95 1.02
CA PHE A 67 5.47 3.64 -0.30
C PHE A 67 5.44 4.87 -1.21
N VAL A 68 5.05 6.05 -0.69
CA VAL A 68 5.12 7.32 -1.43
C VAL A 68 6.56 7.60 -1.87
N GLY A 69 7.56 7.33 -1.03
CA GLY A 69 8.97 7.42 -1.38
C GLY A 69 9.36 6.51 -2.55
N ILE A 70 8.89 5.26 -2.54
CA ILE A 70 9.10 4.30 -3.64
C ILE A 70 8.46 4.80 -4.94
N VAL A 71 7.22 5.30 -4.88
CA VAL A 71 6.51 5.82 -6.06
C VAL A 71 7.22 7.05 -6.62
N LYS A 72 7.64 7.99 -5.77
CA LYS A 72 8.43 9.16 -6.20
C LYS A 72 9.74 8.75 -6.89
N LEU A 73 10.45 7.78 -6.31
CA LEU A 73 11.67 7.24 -6.90
C LEU A 73 11.41 6.61 -8.27
N MET A 74 10.33 5.84 -8.40
CA MET A 74 9.91 5.20 -9.65
C MET A 74 9.60 6.22 -10.73
N VAL A 75 8.78 7.23 -10.42
CA VAL A 75 8.42 8.30 -11.36
C VAL A 75 9.67 9.07 -11.80
N ARG A 76 10.57 9.41 -10.86
CA ARG A 76 11.83 10.09 -11.17
C ARG A 76 12.70 9.25 -12.12
N LYS A 77 12.88 7.96 -11.82
CA LYS A 77 13.66 7.05 -12.64
C LYS A 77 13.08 6.82 -14.03
N ALA A 78 11.75 6.78 -14.15
CA ALA A 78 11.05 6.69 -15.42
C ALA A 78 11.28 7.96 -16.25
N HIS A 79 11.18 9.13 -15.62
CA HIS A 79 11.49 10.41 -16.27
C HIS A 79 12.95 10.49 -16.75
N GLU A 80 13.92 10.13 -15.91
CA GLU A 80 15.36 10.09 -16.28
C GLU A 80 15.62 9.17 -17.48
N ARG A 81 14.90 8.03 -17.58
CA ARG A 81 15.03 7.06 -18.68
C ARG A 81 14.13 7.36 -19.88
N ARG A 82 13.29 8.40 -19.83
CA ARG A 82 12.23 8.68 -20.82
C ARG A 82 11.27 7.49 -21.03
N GLU A 83 10.97 6.78 -19.96
CA GLU A 83 10.04 5.65 -19.93
C GLU A 83 8.67 6.08 -19.37
N ASP A 84 7.63 5.33 -19.72
CA ASP A 84 6.30 5.52 -19.16
C ASP A 84 6.24 5.00 -17.70
N PRO A 85 5.94 5.85 -16.70
CA PRO A 85 5.86 5.43 -15.29
C PRO A 85 4.78 4.35 -15.03
N HIS A 86 3.77 4.23 -15.88
CA HIS A 86 2.77 3.16 -15.79
C HIS A 86 3.37 1.78 -16.05
N VAL A 87 4.35 1.67 -16.94
CA VAL A 87 5.09 0.42 -17.19
C VAL A 87 5.90 0.05 -15.95
N SER A 88 6.58 1.02 -15.33
CA SER A 88 7.33 0.79 -14.10
C SER A 88 6.42 0.35 -12.94
N LEU A 89 5.21 0.92 -12.83
CA LEU A 89 4.22 0.50 -11.84
C LEU A 89 3.74 -0.93 -12.07
N LEU A 90 3.52 -1.31 -13.33
CA LEU A 90 3.14 -2.67 -13.70
C LEU A 90 4.25 -3.67 -13.34
N GLN A 91 5.50 -3.36 -13.67
CA GLN A 91 6.65 -4.20 -13.32
C GLN A 91 6.83 -4.32 -11.79
N TYR A 92 6.64 -3.23 -11.04
CA TYR A 92 6.66 -3.26 -9.58
C TYR A 92 5.62 -4.24 -9.02
N ARG A 93 4.40 -4.21 -9.54
CA ARG A 93 3.32 -5.14 -9.14
C ARG A 93 3.67 -6.61 -9.44
N ASN A 94 4.47 -6.87 -10.47
CA ASN A 94 4.93 -8.21 -10.87
C ASN A 94 6.24 -8.66 -10.21
N THR A 95 6.96 -7.76 -9.56
CA THR A 95 8.25 -8.08 -8.93
C THR A 95 8.02 -8.66 -7.54
N PRO A 96 8.60 -9.84 -7.21
CA PRO A 96 8.49 -10.40 -5.87
C PRO A 96 8.99 -9.43 -4.80
N ILE A 97 8.27 -9.38 -3.68
CA ILE A 97 8.64 -8.54 -2.56
C ILE A 97 9.96 -9.06 -1.96
N SER A 98 10.90 -8.17 -1.64
CA SER A 98 12.17 -8.60 -1.03
C SER A 98 11.93 -9.44 0.24
N ARG A 99 12.54 -10.63 0.28
CA ARG A 99 12.38 -11.66 1.32
C ARG A 99 10.98 -12.29 1.40
N ALA A 100 10.21 -12.22 0.33
CA ALA A 100 8.98 -13.00 0.14
C ALA A 100 8.95 -13.55 -1.30
N PRO A 101 8.38 -14.76 -1.52
CA PRO A 101 8.36 -15.37 -2.85
C PRO A 101 7.25 -14.81 -3.76
N TYR A 102 6.38 -13.93 -3.24
CA TYR A 102 5.20 -13.43 -3.94
C TYR A 102 5.34 -11.95 -4.31
N SER A 103 4.82 -11.58 -5.48
CA SER A 103 4.66 -10.19 -5.89
C SER A 103 3.36 -9.59 -5.35
N PRO A 104 3.21 -8.25 -5.34
CA PRO A 104 1.94 -7.60 -4.98
C PRO A 104 0.74 -8.09 -5.80
N ALA A 105 0.92 -8.31 -7.10
CA ALA A 105 -0.14 -8.83 -7.97
C ALA A 105 -0.53 -10.28 -7.62
N GLN A 106 0.44 -11.12 -7.28
CA GLN A 106 0.14 -12.50 -6.86
C GLN A 106 -0.60 -12.53 -5.52
N LEU A 107 -0.24 -11.65 -4.59
CA LEU A 107 -0.92 -11.56 -3.30
C LEU A 107 -2.36 -11.02 -3.43
N LEU A 108 -2.58 -10.05 -4.31
CA LEU A 108 -3.87 -9.39 -4.47
C LEU A 108 -4.81 -10.13 -5.43
N MET A 109 -4.30 -10.62 -6.55
CA MET A 109 -5.09 -11.18 -7.66
C MET A 109 -4.82 -12.66 -7.91
N SER A 110 -4.00 -13.31 -7.07
CA SER A 110 -3.60 -14.72 -7.26
C SER A 110 -3.01 -15.01 -8.64
N ARG A 111 -2.37 -14.03 -9.30
CA ARG A 111 -1.77 -14.23 -10.62
C ARG A 111 -0.66 -13.22 -10.91
N ARG A 112 0.20 -13.54 -11.87
CA ARG A 112 1.14 -12.58 -12.45
C ARG A 112 0.45 -11.82 -13.57
N LEU A 113 0.71 -10.51 -13.67
CA LEU A 113 0.18 -9.70 -14.78
C LEU A 113 1.10 -9.83 -15.99
N ARG A 114 0.55 -9.71 -17.19
CA ARG A 114 1.38 -9.63 -18.40
C ARG A 114 2.03 -8.26 -18.44
N ASP A 115 3.35 -8.22 -18.55
CA ASP A 115 4.13 -6.99 -18.76
C ASP A 115 5.03 -7.13 -20.00
N LYS A 116 5.99 -6.21 -20.17
CA LYS A 116 6.91 -6.20 -21.31
C LYS A 116 8.02 -7.27 -21.21
N LEU A 117 8.13 -7.96 -20.07
CA LEU A 117 9.14 -9.01 -19.91
C LEU A 117 8.62 -10.33 -20.50
N PRO A 118 9.46 -11.10 -21.20
CA PRO A 118 9.09 -12.42 -21.68
C PRO A 118 8.66 -13.32 -20.52
N CYS A 119 7.48 -13.93 -20.63
CA CYS A 119 6.95 -14.83 -19.61
C CYS A 119 6.15 -15.96 -20.27
N THR A 120 6.16 -17.15 -19.66
CA THR A 120 5.39 -18.30 -20.15
C THR A 120 3.90 -18.11 -19.86
N ARG A 121 3.04 -18.68 -20.71
CA ARG A 121 1.58 -18.65 -20.49
C ARG A 121 1.18 -19.32 -19.18
N THR A 122 1.89 -20.38 -18.80
CA THR A 122 1.67 -21.11 -17.54
C THR A 122 1.96 -20.22 -16.32
N ALA A 123 2.96 -19.35 -16.37
CA ALA A 123 3.26 -18.43 -15.27
C ALA A 123 2.22 -17.31 -15.11
N LEU A 124 1.40 -17.03 -16.13
CA LEU A 124 0.29 -16.08 -16.08
C LEU A 124 -1.02 -16.72 -15.57
N SER A 125 -1.06 -18.05 -15.44
CA SER A 125 -2.24 -18.74 -14.92
C SER A 125 -2.49 -18.36 -13.45
N PRO A 126 -3.76 -18.22 -13.03
CA PRO A 126 -4.07 -17.97 -11.62
C PRO A 126 -3.60 -19.11 -10.72
N GLN A 127 -2.93 -18.76 -9.63
CA GLN A 127 -2.46 -19.63 -8.57
C GLN A 127 -2.77 -18.97 -7.23
N ILE A 128 -3.66 -19.59 -6.45
CA ILE A 128 -4.09 -19.07 -5.15
C ILE A 128 -2.91 -19.07 -4.18
N VAL A 129 -2.64 -17.92 -3.58
CA VAL A 129 -1.59 -17.76 -2.58
C VAL A 129 -2.19 -17.96 -1.18
N THR A 130 -2.07 -19.17 -0.63
CA THR A 130 -2.69 -19.54 0.66
C THR A 130 -1.91 -19.05 1.88
N ASN A 131 -0.58 -18.98 1.80
CA ASN A 131 0.31 -18.65 2.91
C ASN A 131 0.83 -17.20 2.88
N GLY A 132 0.31 -16.35 1.99
CA GLY A 132 0.83 -14.99 1.75
C GLY A 132 0.87 -14.14 3.01
N LYS A 133 -0.23 -14.12 3.78
CA LYS A 133 -0.31 -13.39 5.06
C LYS A 133 0.74 -13.87 6.06
N CYS A 134 0.85 -15.19 6.25
CA CYS A 134 1.84 -15.78 7.16
C CYS A 134 3.28 -15.40 6.80
N VAL A 135 3.62 -15.40 5.50
CA VAL A 135 4.95 -14.99 5.03
C VAL A 135 5.20 -13.50 5.31
N LEU A 136 4.22 -12.64 5.03
CA LEU A 136 4.33 -11.20 5.30
C LEU A 136 4.44 -10.90 6.79
N ASP A 137 3.69 -11.59 7.65
CA ASP A 137 3.74 -11.43 9.10
C ASP A 137 5.10 -11.85 9.66
N LYS A 138 5.64 -13.00 9.21
CA LYS A 138 7.00 -13.43 9.58
C LYS A 138 8.04 -12.40 9.18
N ARG A 139 7.92 -11.85 7.96
CA ARG A 139 8.81 -10.80 7.46
C ARG A 139 8.71 -9.52 8.30
N GLN A 140 7.50 -9.08 8.66
CA GLN A 140 7.30 -7.89 9.50
C GLN A 140 7.88 -8.10 10.91
N LYS A 141 7.67 -9.27 11.52
CA LYS A 141 8.23 -9.63 12.82
C LYS A 141 9.77 -9.62 12.81
N GLN A 142 10.39 -10.19 11.77
CA GLN A 142 11.85 -10.14 11.61
C GLN A 142 12.35 -8.70 11.45
N GLN A 143 11.70 -7.90 10.61
CA GLN A 143 12.07 -6.48 10.43
C GLN A 143 11.96 -5.69 11.74
N LYS A 144 10.90 -5.95 12.52
CA LYS A 144 10.74 -5.38 13.86
C LYS A 144 11.89 -5.79 14.78
N CYS A 145 12.22 -7.08 14.88
CA CYS A 145 13.33 -7.57 15.69
C CYS A 145 14.66 -6.88 15.32
N TYR A 146 15.01 -6.83 14.03
CA TYR A 146 16.23 -6.15 13.58
C TYR A 146 16.23 -4.65 13.87
N HIS A 147 15.08 -3.99 13.77
CA HIS A 147 14.93 -2.58 14.12
C HIS A 147 15.12 -2.37 15.62
N ASP A 148 14.44 -3.15 16.45
CA ASP A 148 14.46 -3.04 17.91
C ASP A 148 15.86 -3.34 18.47
N CYS A 149 16.60 -4.30 17.91
CA CYS A 149 18.00 -4.56 18.27
C CYS A 149 18.97 -3.41 17.91
N ARG A 150 18.61 -2.55 16.95
CA ARG A 150 19.44 -1.41 16.51
C ARG A 150 18.95 -0.06 17.04
N ALA A 151 17.72 0.00 17.53
CA ALA A 151 17.13 1.22 18.06
C ALA A 151 17.78 1.56 19.41
N LYS A 152 18.17 2.83 19.59
CA LYS A 152 18.57 3.33 20.90
C LYS A 152 17.34 3.37 21.80
N SER A 153 17.48 2.99 23.07
CA SER A 153 16.38 3.12 24.03
C SER A 153 15.95 4.58 24.12
N HIS A 154 14.66 4.82 23.95
CA HIS A 154 14.08 6.13 24.26
C HIS A 154 13.93 6.24 25.78
N PRO A 155 14.26 7.39 26.39
CA PRO A 155 13.96 7.62 27.80
C PRO A 155 12.46 7.49 28.03
N THR A 156 12.06 6.90 29.16
CA THR A 156 10.66 6.80 29.55
C THR A 156 10.13 8.20 29.86
N TYR A 157 9.20 8.69 29.05
CA TYR A 157 8.49 9.95 29.29
C TYR A 157 7.51 9.78 30.45
N LYS A 158 7.47 10.77 31.35
CA LYS A 158 6.43 10.84 32.38
C LYS A 158 5.22 11.58 31.82
N VAL A 159 4.03 11.25 32.33
CA VAL A 159 2.81 11.98 31.96
C VAL A 159 2.96 13.43 32.43
N GLY A 160 3.10 14.36 31.48
CA GLY A 160 3.29 15.80 31.74
C GLY A 160 4.53 16.45 31.13
N ASP A 161 5.41 15.68 30.47
CA ASP A 161 6.49 16.22 29.60
C ASP A 161 5.98 16.59 28.19
#